data_AF-A0A413H249-F1
#
_entry.id   AF-A0A413H249-F1
#
_cell.length_a   1.000
_cell.length_b   1.000
_cell.length_c   1.000
_cell.angle_alpha   90.00
_cell.angle_beta   90.00
_cell.angle_gamma   90.00
#
_symmetry.space_group_name_H-M   'P 1'
#
loop_
_entity.id
_entity.type
_entity.pdbx_description
1 polymer ?
#
loop_
_entity_poly.entity_id
_entity_poly.type
_entity_poly.pdbx_seq_one_letter_code
_entity_poly.pdbx_strand_id
1 'polypeptide(L)'
;MLYEFCAENFERVPAAIDAGAKRIELCDNLAVGGTTPSAGVISTTVSYAHEHDARVMCMIRPRGGDFHYNQDELRMMEMDLGLAVSAGVDGLVFGCCKPCAGGWALDELTLGALVMATGCATEECKRGAIDITFHMAFDQLSPEAQLDAIDTLADCGITRILTHGGAAGTPIEDNLEHLSRLVEYAGDRLTILPGGGISTANRDTVAAALSVSELHGTKIVPLEA
;
A
#
# COMPACT_ATOMS: atom_id res chain seq x y z
N MET A 1 -1.77 16.50 7.78
CA MET A 1 -2.23 15.10 7.88
C MET A 1 -2.80 14.71 6.54
N LEU A 2 -2.32 13.62 5.95
CA LEU A 2 -2.83 13.04 4.72
C LEU A 2 -3.64 11.79 5.06
N TYR A 3 -4.85 11.71 4.52
CA TYR A 3 -5.70 10.53 4.64
C TYR A 3 -5.73 9.77 3.31
N GLU A 4 -5.29 8.51 3.35
CA GLU A 4 -5.39 7.58 2.25
C GLU A 4 -6.62 6.68 2.43
N PHE A 5 -7.60 6.86 1.54
CA PHE A 5 -8.81 6.05 1.54
C PHE A 5 -8.60 4.77 0.73
N CYS A 6 -8.79 3.63 1.37
CA CYS A 6 -8.80 2.32 0.71
C CYS A 6 -10.16 2.11 0.03
N ALA A 7 -10.18 2.15 -1.29
CA ALA A 7 -11.38 2.03 -2.10
C ALA A 7 -11.50 0.63 -2.71
N GLU A 8 -12.71 0.07 -2.70
CA GLU A 8 -13.09 -1.04 -3.58
C GLU A 8 -13.80 -0.44 -4.79
N ASN A 9 -13.24 -0.66 -5.98
CA ASN A 9 -13.75 -0.07 -7.23
C ASN A 9 -13.88 1.47 -7.13
N PHE A 10 -14.62 2.05 -8.08
CA PHE A 10 -14.76 3.51 -8.22
C PHE A 10 -15.86 4.12 -7.33
N GLU A 11 -16.86 3.33 -6.92
CA GLU A 11 -18.15 3.83 -6.40
C GLU A 11 -18.02 4.91 -5.31
N ARG A 12 -17.12 4.70 -4.34
CA ARG A 12 -16.95 5.58 -3.18
C ARG A 12 -15.81 6.60 -3.34
N VAL A 13 -15.07 6.57 -4.45
CA VAL A 13 -13.93 7.47 -4.67
C VAL A 13 -14.36 8.94 -4.68
N PRO A 14 -15.41 9.36 -5.43
CA PRO A 14 -15.90 10.74 -5.39
C PRO A 14 -16.18 11.25 -3.98
N ALA A 15 -16.99 10.50 -3.23
CA ALA A 15 -17.39 10.87 -1.88
C ALA A 15 -16.19 10.92 -0.91
N ALA A 16 -15.22 10.02 -1.07
CA ALA A 16 -14.01 10.01 -0.24
C ALA A 16 -13.15 11.26 -0.47
N ILE A 17 -12.96 11.66 -1.73
CA ILE A 17 -12.21 12.87 -2.07
C ILE A 17 -12.92 14.12 -1.54
N ASP A 18 -14.24 14.21 -1.72
CA ASP A 18 -15.06 15.31 -1.20
C ASP A 18 -15.02 15.39 0.34
N ALA A 19 -14.95 14.23 1.01
CA ALA A 19 -14.80 14.11 2.46
C ALA A 19 -13.36 14.37 2.96
N GLY A 20 -12.43 14.70 2.06
CA GLY A 20 -11.08 15.15 2.39
C GLY A 20 -9.98 14.11 2.23
N ALA A 21 -10.24 12.96 1.61
CA ALA A 21 -9.18 12.04 1.21
C ALA A 21 -8.35 12.70 0.10
N LYS A 22 -7.02 12.69 0.26
CA LYS A 22 -6.10 13.27 -0.74
C LYS A 22 -5.29 12.21 -1.48
N ARG A 23 -5.47 10.96 -1.09
CA ARG A 23 -4.91 9.80 -1.76
C ARG A 23 -5.89 8.64 -1.69
N ILE A 24 -5.97 7.88 -2.76
CA ILE A 24 -6.79 6.68 -2.89
C ILE A 24 -5.85 5.50 -3.05
N GLU A 25 -5.96 4.50 -2.18
CA GLU A 25 -5.49 3.16 -2.52
C GLU A 25 -6.62 2.45 -3.26
N LEU A 26 -6.45 2.25 -4.56
CA LEU A 26 -7.45 1.63 -5.42
C LEU A 26 -7.26 0.12 -5.46
N CYS A 27 -8.24 -0.59 -4.93
CA CYS A 27 -8.31 -2.05 -4.92
C CYS A 27 -9.59 -2.53 -5.60
N ASP A 28 -9.64 -3.83 -5.87
CA ASP A 28 -10.88 -4.60 -5.97
C ASP A 28 -10.89 -5.69 -4.87
N ASN A 29 -12.02 -6.37 -4.64
CA ASN A 29 -12.14 -7.52 -3.75
C ASN A 29 -11.51 -7.33 -2.35
N LEU A 30 -11.94 -6.30 -1.61
CA LEU A 30 -11.50 -6.06 -0.23
C LEU A 30 -11.91 -7.17 0.73
N ALA A 31 -12.89 -8.02 0.36
CA ALA A 31 -13.25 -9.21 1.12
C ALA A 31 -12.06 -10.18 1.33
N VAL A 32 -11.04 -10.14 0.47
CA VAL A 32 -9.78 -10.91 0.62
C VAL A 32 -8.56 -10.02 0.89
N GLY A 33 -8.80 -8.79 1.34
CA GLY A 33 -7.76 -7.79 1.65
C GLY A 33 -7.25 -7.00 0.45
N GLY A 34 -7.96 -7.02 -0.68
CA GLY A 34 -7.62 -6.26 -1.87
C GLY A 34 -6.87 -7.06 -2.93
N THR A 35 -7.29 -6.92 -4.18
CA THR A 35 -6.62 -7.43 -5.40
C THR A 35 -6.49 -6.32 -6.43
N THR A 36 -5.71 -6.57 -7.49
CA THR A 36 -5.61 -5.64 -8.63
C THR A 36 -6.99 -5.33 -9.20
N PRO A 37 -7.39 -4.05 -9.31
CA PRO A 37 -8.64 -3.65 -9.96
C PRO A 37 -8.54 -3.77 -11.49
N SER A 38 -9.69 -3.83 -12.17
CA SER A 38 -9.70 -3.87 -13.64
C SER A 38 -9.15 -2.58 -14.28
N ALA A 39 -8.58 -2.69 -15.48
CA ALA A 39 -8.01 -1.54 -16.20
C ALA A 39 -8.99 -0.36 -16.37
N GLY A 40 -10.28 -0.65 -16.64
CA GLY A 40 -11.30 0.39 -16.77
C GLY A 40 -11.56 1.15 -15.46
N VAL A 41 -11.51 0.45 -14.33
CA VAL A 41 -11.63 1.05 -12.99
C VAL A 41 -10.41 1.91 -12.69
N ILE A 42 -9.21 1.44 -13.03
CA ILE A 42 -7.96 2.22 -12.87
C ILE A 42 -8.04 3.53 -13.66
N SER A 43 -8.29 3.46 -14.98
CA SER A 43 -8.32 4.64 -15.83
C SER A 43 -9.39 5.65 -15.38
N THR A 44 -10.59 5.18 -15.04
CA THR A 44 -11.67 6.06 -14.56
C THR A 44 -11.30 6.76 -13.25
N THR A 45 -10.71 6.01 -12.31
CA THR A 45 -10.31 6.54 -11.00
C THR A 45 -9.20 7.57 -11.13
N VAL A 46 -8.18 7.29 -11.94
CA VAL A 46 -7.06 8.22 -12.17
C VAL A 46 -7.56 9.53 -12.76
N SER A 47 -8.37 9.48 -13.83
CA SER A 47 -8.92 10.70 -14.43
C SER A 47 -9.71 11.53 -13.43
N TYR A 48 -10.63 10.91 -12.69
CA TYR A 48 -11.43 11.62 -11.69
C TYR A 48 -10.58 12.18 -10.55
N ALA A 49 -9.67 11.38 -9.98
CA ALA A 49 -8.86 11.83 -8.85
C ALA A 49 -7.95 13.01 -9.21
N HIS A 50 -7.34 12.99 -10.41
CA HIS A 50 -6.50 14.08 -10.90
C HIS A 50 -7.28 15.36 -11.17
N GLU A 51 -8.52 15.28 -11.66
CA GLU A 51 -9.42 16.44 -11.80
C GLU A 51 -9.79 17.07 -10.45
N HIS A 52 -9.65 16.33 -9.36
CA HIS A 52 -10.01 16.73 -8.00
C HIS A 52 -8.81 16.86 -7.03
N ASP A 53 -7.61 17.06 -7.58
CA ASP A 53 -6.36 17.25 -6.81
C ASP A 53 -6.09 16.13 -5.78
N ALA A 54 -6.36 14.87 -6.16
CA ALA A 54 -6.09 13.67 -5.38
C ALA A 54 -5.19 12.70 -6.14
N ARG A 55 -4.43 11.89 -5.39
CA ARG A 55 -3.49 10.90 -5.94
C ARG A 55 -4.07 9.49 -5.92
N VAL A 56 -3.64 8.62 -6.83
CA VAL A 56 -4.07 7.21 -6.90
C VAL A 56 -2.88 6.26 -6.76
N MET A 57 -2.95 5.38 -5.78
CA MET A 57 -2.04 4.26 -5.54
C MET A 57 -2.77 2.99 -5.95
N CYS A 58 -2.28 2.27 -6.96
CA CYS A 58 -2.97 1.07 -7.47
C CYS A 58 -2.44 -0.20 -6.80
N MET A 59 -3.35 -1.02 -6.27
CA MET A 59 -3.03 -2.37 -5.82
C MET A 59 -2.56 -3.24 -6.99
N ILE A 60 -1.46 -3.96 -6.80
CA ILE A 60 -0.92 -4.98 -7.70
C ILE A 60 -0.82 -6.27 -6.89
N ARG A 61 -1.89 -7.07 -6.94
CA ARG A 61 -2.02 -8.31 -6.19
C ARG A 61 -2.97 -9.26 -6.94
N PRO A 62 -2.47 -10.37 -7.52
CA PRO A 62 -3.25 -11.17 -8.47
C PRO A 62 -4.34 -12.01 -7.80
N ARG A 63 -4.27 -12.22 -6.48
CA ARG A 63 -5.21 -13.04 -5.70
C ARG A 63 -5.15 -12.72 -4.21
N GLY A 64 -6.17 -13.15 -3.47
CA GLY A 64 -6.12 -13.22 -2.01
C GLY A 64 -5.16 -14.30 -1.49
N GLY A 65 -5.12 -14.48 -0.17
CA GLY A 65 -4.28 -15.46 0.50
C GLY A 65 -2.87 -14.94 0.80
N ASP A 66 -1.87 -15.81 0.68
CA ASP A 66 -0.47 -15.49 0.98
C ASP A 66 0.17 -14.52 -0.03
N PHE A 67 1.46 -14.22 0.15
CA PHE A 67 2.22 -13.31 -0.71
C PHE A 67 3.41 -14.01 -1.39
N HIS A 68 3.37 -15.34 -1.50
CA HIS A 68 4.39 -16.12 -2.23
C HIS A 68 3.89 -16.43 -3.63
N TYR A 69 4.41 -15.67 -4.58
CA TYR A 69 3.95 -15.76 -5.95
C TYR A 69 4.79 -16.75 -6.74
N ASN A 70 4.10 -17.57 -7.53
CA ASN A 70 4.77 -18.37 -8.55
C ASN A 70 5.13 -17.49 -9.76
N GLN A 71 5.81 -18.10 -10.73
CA GLN A 71 6.30 -17.38 -11.93
C GLN A 71 5.17 -16.83 -12.82
N ASP A 72 4.04 -17.52 -12.92
CA ASP A 72 2.92 -17.04 -13.73
C ASP A 72 2.19 -15.88 -13.02
N GLU A 73 2.05 -15.95 -11.69
CA GLU A 73 1.53 -14.87 -10.87
C GLU A 73 2.41 -13.61 -10.94
N LEU A 74 3.74 -13.77 -10.92
CA LEU A 74 4.66 -12.65 -11.09
C LEU A 74 4.48 -11.97 -12.46
N ARG A 75 4.34 -12.75 -13.55
CA ARG A 75 4.07 -12.19 -14.88
C ARG A 75 2.72 -11.45 -14.94
N MET A 76 1.70 -11.93 -14.23
CA MET A 76 0.42 -11.22 -14.12
C MET A 76 0.63 -9.86 -13.44
N MET A 77 1.37 -9.82 -12.34
CA MET A 77 1.70 -8.58 -11.62
C MET A 77 2.50 -7.60 -12.48
N GLU A 78 3.49 -8.07 -13.23
CA GLU A 78 4.29 -7.25 -14.17
C GLU A 78 3.43 -6.65 -15.29
N MET A 79 2.46 -7.41 -15.81
CA MET A 79 1.53 -6.91 -16.83
C MET A 79 0.56 -5.87 -16.24
N ASP A 80 -0.03 -6.19 -15.09
CA ASP A 80 -0.99 -5.31 -14.39
C ASP A 80 -0.36 -3.98 -13.97
N LEU A 81 0.88 -4.02 -13.45
CA LEU A 81 1.58 -2.79 -13.08
C LEU A 81 1.90 -1.95 -14.32
N GLY A 82 2.26 -2.56 -15.45
CA GLY A 82 2.47 -1.84 -16.71
C GLY A 82 1.21 -1.12 -17.17
N LEU A 83 0.05 -1.79 -17.09
CA LEU A 83 -1.25 -1.19 -17.38
C LEU A 83 -1.59 -0.04 -16.43
N ALA A 84 -1.36 -0.22 -15.13
CA ALA A 84 -1.59 0.82 -14.13
C ALA A 84 -0.71 2.06 -14.36
N VAL A 85 0.59 1.86 -14.63
CA VAL A 85 1.53 2.94 -14.95
C VAL A 85 1.11 3.66 -16.22
N SER A 86 0.71 2.94 -17.27
CA SER A 86 0.20 3.52 -18.52
C SER A 86 -1.09 4.33 -18.31
N ALA A 87 -1.95 3.89 -17.40
CA ALA A 87 -3.18 4.59 -17.03
C ALA A 87 -2.96 5.86 -16.20
N GLY A 88 -1.73 6.12 -15.71
CA GLY A 88 -1.38 7.37 -15.04
C GLY A 88 -1.39 7.33 -13.51
N VAL A 89 -1.39 6.15 -12.88
CA VAL A 89 -1.38 6.04 -11.39
C VAL A 89 -0.17 6.75 -10.77
N ASP A 90 -0.35 7.38 -9.61
CA ASP A 90 0.70 8.12 -8.89
C ASP A 90 1.61 7.22 -8.06
N GLY A 91 1.20 5.98 -7.85
CA GLY A 91 2.01 4.96 -7.23
C GLY A 91 1.43 3.56 -7.34
N LEU A 92 2.23 2.58 -6.94
CA LEU A 92 1.89 1.17 -6.93
C LEU A 92 1.95 0.62 -5.50
N VAL A 93 1.11 -0.37 -5.22
CA VAL A 93 1.03 -1.05 -3.93
C VAL A 93 1.15 -2.54 -4.15
N PHE A 94 2.17 -3.17 -3.58
CA PHE A 94 2.36 -4.62 -3.64
C PHE A 94 3.18 -5.10 -2.46
N GLY A 95 3.31 -6.41 -2.31
CA GLY A 95 4.25 -7.00 -1.36
C GLY A 95 4.39 -8.48 -1.60
N CYS A 96 5.57 -9.00 -1.30
CA CYS A 96 5.96 -10.37 -1.60
C CYS A 96 6.76 -10.95 -0.45
N CYS A 97 6.39 -12.16 -0.06
CA CYS A 97 7.07 -12.93 0.97
C CYS A 97 7.34 -14.34 0.45
N LYS A 98 8.27 -15.03 1.08
CA LYS A 98 8.57 -16.43 0.80
C LYS A 98 8.59 -17.24 2.10
N PRO A 99 8.17 -18.52 2.05
CA PRO A 99 8.32 -19.39 3.20
C PRO A 99 9.79 -19.51 3.63
N CYS A 100 10.02 -19.48 4.93
CA CYS A 100 11.31 -19.75 5.55
C CYS A 100 11.14 -20.71 6.74
N ALA A 101 12.24 -21.20 7.31
CA ALA A 101 12.17 -22.18 8.41
C ALA A 101 11.40 -21.67 9.65
N GLY A 102 11.31 -20.35 9.83
CA GLY A 102 10.64 -19.70 10.96
C GLY A 102 9.31 -19.00 10.62
N GLY A 103 8.75 -19.21 9.42
CA GLY A 103 7.53 -18.53 8.96
C GLY A 103 7.73 -17.88 7.60
N TRP A 104 7.74 -16.55 7.56
CA TRP A 104 7.86 -15.77 6.34
C TRP A 104 9.12 -14.91 6.34
N ALA A 105 9.74 -14.77 5.17
CA ALA A 105 10.81 -13.82 4.91
C ALA A 105 10.42 -12.93 3.73
N LEU A 106 11.04 -11.75 3.63
CA LEU A 106 10.92 -10.90 2.44
C LEU A 106 11.42 -11.67 1.22
N ASP A 107 10.66 -11.61 0.12
CA ASP A 107 11.11 -12.19 -1.14
C ASP A 107 11.86 -11.16 -1.99
N GLU A 108 13.14 -10.94 -1.66
CA GLU A 108 14.00 -9.95 -2.31
C GLU A 108 14.10 -10.11 -3.84
N LEU A 109 14.03 -11.34 -4.37
CA LEU A 109 14.09 -11.58 -5.81
C LEU A 109 12.82 -11.06 -6.50
N THR A 110 11.65 -11.39 -5.95
CA THR A 110 10.36 -10.92 -6.46
C THR A 110 10.22 -9.41 -6.28
N LEU A 111 10.69 -8.87 -5.14
CA LEU A 111 10.73 -7.43 -4.88
C LEU A 111 11.56 -6.70 -5.96
N GLY A 112 12.79 -7.16 -6.20
CA GLY A 112 13.68 -6.56 -7.20
C GLY A 112 13.09 -6.61 -8.61
N ALA A 113 12.44 -7.72 -8.98
CA ALA A 113 11.76 -7.85 -10.28
C ALA A 113 10.63 -6.82 -10.45
N LEU A 114 9.74 -6.68 -9.45
CA LEU A 114 8.63 -5.72 -9.49
C LEU A 114 9.09 -4.27 -9.49
N VAL A 115 10.14 -3.93 -8.72
CA VAL A 115 10.74 -2.59 -8.72
C VAL A 115 11.37 -2.27 -10.07
N MET A 116 12.13 -3.20 -10.65
CA MET A 116 12.71 -3.02 -11.99
C MET A 116 11.62 -2.86 -13.06
N ALA A 117 10.58 -3.71 -13.03
CA ALA A 117 9.45 -3.62 -13.94
C ALA A 117 8.72 -2.27 -13.83
N THR A 118 8.58 -1.75 -12.60
CA THR A 118 8.03 -0.41 -12.35
C THR A 118 8.88 0.67 -13.03
N GLY A 119 10.21 0.64 -12.86
CA GLY A 119 11.13 1.58 -13.49
C GLY A 119 11.06 1.52 -15.02
N CYS A 120 11.06 0.32 -15.60
CA CYS A 120 10.89 0.13 -17.04
C CYS A 120 9.56 0.71 -17.54
N ALA A 121 8.45 0.40 -16.87
CA ALA A 121 7.13 0.90 -17.26
C ALA A 121 7.05 2.44 -17.19
N THR A 122 7.64 3.06 -16.16
CA THR A 122 7.68 4.52 -16.06
C THR A 122 8.49 5.16 -17.19
N GLU A 123 9.66 4.60 -17.52
CA GLU A 123 10.49 5.08 -18.63
C GLU A 123 9.78 4.93 -19.99
N GLU A 124 9.18 3.77 -20.25
CA GLU A 124 8.41 3.49 -21.47
C GLU A 124 7.22 4.46 -21.63
N CYS A 125 6.54 4.76 -20.53
CA CYS A 125 5.43 5.70 -20.50
C CYS A 125 5.88 7.18 -20.41
N LYS A 126 7.19 7.45 -20.37
CA LYS A 126 7.80 8.79 -20.19
C LYS A 126 7.26 9.53 -18.96
N ARG A 127 7.06 8.79 -17.88
CA ARG A 127 6.59 9.30 -16.60
C ARG A 127 7.78 9.56 -15.67
N GLY A 128 7.62 10.52 -14.76
CA GLY A 128 8.56 10.66 -13.66
C GLY A 128 8.49 9.46 -12.71
N ALA A 129 9.39 9.43 -11.74
CA ALA A 129 9.33 8.44 -10.66
C ALA A 129 7.95 8.48 -9.98
N ILE A 130 7.40 7.29 -9.73
CA ILE A 130 6.14 7.10 -9.01
C ILE A 130 6.43 6.51 -7.64
N ASP A 131 5.49 6.68 -6.71
CA ASP A 131 5.64 6.11 -5.38
C ASP A 131 5.41 4.59 -5.38
N ILE A 132 6.11 3.87 -4.51
CA ILE A 132 5.87 2.43 -4.28
C ILE A 132 5.61 2.21 -2.79
N THR A 133 4.52 1.51 -2.47
CA THR A 133 4.16 1.12 -1.11
C THR A 133 4.24 -0.40 -0.95
N PHE A 134 5.02 -0.87 0.02
CA PHE A 134 5.01 -2.27 0.41
C PHE A 134 3.84 -2.52 1.38
N HIS A 135 2.86 -3.31 0.97
CA HIS A 135 1.61 -3.48 1.74
C HIS A 135 1.74 -4.43 2.96
N MET A 136 0.61 -4.78 3.58
CA MET A 136 0.51 -5.61 4.80
C MET A 136 1.08 -7.05 4.71
N ALA A 137 1.68 -7.45 3.58
CA ALA A 137 2.65 -8.55 3.57
C ALA A 137 3.78 -8.34 4.60
N PHE A 138 4.11 -7.08 4.90
CA PHE A 138 5.06 -6.73 5.95
C PHE A 138 4.69 -7.32 7.32
N ASP A 139 3.40 -7.43 7.63
CA ASP A 139 2.89 -7.95 8.90
C ASP A 139 3.01 -9.49 9.00
N GLN A 140 3.40 -10.19 7.92
CA GLN A 140 3.71 -11.62 7.96
C GLN A 140 5.12 -11.90 8.51
N LEU A 141 6.00 -10.91 8.48
CA LEU A 141 7.38 -11.03 8.94
C LEU A 141 7.44 -11.01 10.47
N SER A 142 8.43 -11.70 11.05
CA SER A 142 8.68 -11.56 12.49
C SER A 142 9.13 -10.13 12.83
N PRO A 143 8.93 -9.65 14.07
CA PRO A 143 9.38 -8.32 14.48
C PRO A 143 10.87 -8.04 14.20
N GLU A 144 11.73 -9.06 14.29
CA GLU A 144 13.15 -8.96 13.97
C GLU A 144 13.37 -8.79 12.46
N ALA A 145 12.71 -9.63 11.65
CA ALA A 145 12.82 -9.57 10.19
C ALA A 145 12.20 -8.30 9.58
N GLN A 146 11.27 -7.64 10.27
CA GLN A 146 10.69 -6.37 9.86
C GLN A 146 11.72 -5.23 9.82
N LEU A 147 12.71 -5.22 10.73
CA LEU A 147 13.76 -4.20 10.73
C LEU A 147 14.69 -4.37 9.52
N ASP A 148 15.16 -5.60 9.28
CA ASP A 148 15.96 -5.92 8.09
C ASP A 148 15.19 -5.64 6.78
N ALA A 149 13.88 -5.87 6.79
CA ALA A 149 13.02 -5.55 5.66
C ALA A 149 12.90 -4.04 5.44
N ILE A 150 12.84 -3.20 6.47
CA ILE A 150 12.86 -1.73 6.30
C ILE A 150 14.12 -1.29 5.56
N ASP A 151 15.28 -1.81 5.95
CA ASP A 151 16.57 -1.49 5.31
C ASP A 151 16.54 -1.89 3.83
N THR A 152 16.14 -3.13 3.55
CA THR A 152 16.08 -3.68 2.19
C THR A 152 15.08 -2.93 1.30
N LEU A 153 13.91 -2.62 1.83
CA LEU A 153 12.86 -1.91 1.11
C LEU A 153 13.29 -0.47 0.78
N ALA A 154 13.94 0.22 1.73
CA ALA A 154 14.49 1.55 1.50
C ALA A 154 15.56 1.55 0.40
N ASP A 155 16.50 0.60 0.44
CA ASP A 155 17.56 0.47 -0.57
C ASP A 155 17.00 0.16 -1.98
N CYS A 156 15.86 -0.53 -2.04
CA CYS A 156 15.14 -0.81 -3.28
C CYS A 156 14.27 0.37 -3.78
N GLY A 157 14.25 1.51 -3.09
CA GLY A 157 13.46 2.68 -3.49
C GLY A 157 11.97 2.59 -3.14
N ILE A 158 11.59 1.72 -2.20
CA ILE A 158 10.23 1.71 -1.65
C ILE A 158 10.02 2.98 -0.83
N THR A 159 8.95 3.70 -1.12
CA THR A 159 8.66 4.99 -0.50
C THR A 159 7.88 4.86 0.81
N ARG A 160 7.06 3.80 0.94
CA ARG A 160 6.19 3.58 2.09
C ARG A 160 6.04 2.10 2.46
N ILE A 161 5.77 1.83 3.73
CA ILE A 161 5.33 0.51 4.23
C ILE A 161 3.97 0.68 4.90
N LEU A 162 2.94 0.02 4.37
CA LEU A 162 1.63 -0.08 5.01
C LEU A 162 1.64 -1.27 5.98
N THR A 163 1.36 -1.00 7.25
CA THR A 163 1.45 -1.99 8.33
C THR A 163 0.41 -1.75 9.43
N HIS A 164 -0.15 -2.85 9.95
CA HIS A 164 -0.94 -2.86 11.19
C HIS A 164 -0.08 -2.89 12.44
N GLY A 165 1.20 -3.28 12.31
CA GLY A 165 2.17 -3.41 13.39
C GLY A 165 1.95 -4.62 14.29
N GLY A 166 1.08 -5.55 13.89
CA GLY A 166 0.73 -6.73 14.69
C GLY A 166 -0.24 -7.65 13.96
N ALA A 167 -0.88 -8.54 14.70
CA ALA A 167 -1.82 -9.51 14.13
C ALA A 167 -3.07 -8.81 13.55
N ALA A 168 -3.47 -9.18 12.34
CA ALA A 168 -4.68 -8.64 11.72
C ALA A 168 -5.92 -8.91 12.59
N GLY A 169 -6.84 -7.94 12.62
CA GLY A 169 -8.11 -8.05 13.35
C GLY A 169 -8.05 -7.66 14.83
N THR A 170 -6.87 -7.32 15.36
CA THR A 170 -6.76 -6.64 16.66
C THR A 170 -6.97 -5.13 16.49
N PRO A 171 -7.36 -4.40 17.55
CA PRO A 171 -7.25 -2.95 17.58
C PRO A 171 -5.83 -2.50 17.24
N ILE A 172 -5.69 -1.44 16.43
CA ILE A 172 -4.36 -0.91 16.07
C ILE A 172 -3.68 -0.24 17.27
N GLU A 173 -4.48 0.22 18.23
CA GLU A 173 -4.05 0.82 19.48
C GLU A 173 -3.19 -0.13 20.33
N ASP A 174 -3.39 -1.44 20.17
CA ASP A 174 -2.60 -2.47 20.85
C ASP A 174 -1.16 -2.56 20.30
N ASN A 175 -0.91 -2.01 19.10
CA ASN A 175 0.36 -2.11 18.38
C ASN A 175 1.18 -0.81 18.38
N LEU A 176 0.73 0.24 19.09
CA LEU A 176 1.35 1.57 19.01
C LEU A 176 2.83 1.59 19.42
N GLU A 177 3.23 0.80 20.41
CA GLU A 177 4.63 0.71 20.84
C GLU A 177 5.51 0.14 19.72
N HIS A 178 5.07 -0.93 19.07
CA HIS A 178 5.80 -1.54 17.97
C HIS A 178 5.82 -0.64 16.73
N LEU A 179 4.68 -0.04 16.38
CA LEU A 179 4.59 0.94 15.28
C LEU A 179 5.53 2.14 15.52
N SER A 180 5.59 2.66 16.75
CA SER A 180 6.51 3.74 17.11
C SER A 180 7.97 3.34 16.88
N ARG A 181 8.34 2.10 17.23
CA ARG A 181 9.68 1.57 16.96
C ARG A 181 9.97 1.47 15.47
N LEU A 182 9.01 1.02 14.65
CA LEU A 182 9.16 0.96 13.20
C LEU A 182 9.32 2.37 12.59
N VAL A 183 8.53 3.34 13.04
CA VAL A 183 8.63 4.76 12.61
C VAL A 183 10.01 5.33 12.96
N GLU A 184 10.47 5.15 14.20
CA GLU A 184 11.79 5.63 14.64
C GLU A 184 12.91 4.96 13.85
N TYR A 185 12.81 3.64 13.64
CA TYR A 185 13.82 2.89 12.90
C TYR A 185 13.88 3.30 11.43
N ALA A 186 12.73 3.46 10.77
CA ALA A 186 12.67 3.89 9.37
C ALA A 186 13.30 5.27 9.16
N GLY A 187 13.01 6.22 10.06
CA GLY A 187 13.48 7.61 9.96
C GLY A 187 13.05 8.24 8.63
N ASP A 188 13.96 8.98 7.99
CA ASP A 188 13.69 9.67 6.72
C ASP A 188 13.85 8.78 5.47
N ARG A 189 14.16 7.48 5.65
CA ARG A 189 14.50 6.57 4.54
C ARG A 189 13.26 6.11 3.76
N LEU A 190 12.16 5.86 4.49
CA LEU A 190 10.84 5.57 3.95
C LEU A 190 9.77 5.91 4.99
N THR A 191 8.53 6.05 4.56
CA THR A 191 7.41 6.34 5.47
C THR A 191 6.76 5.06 6.00
N ILE A 192 6.59 4.94 7.31
CA ILE A 192 5.65 3.96 7.88
C ILE A 192 4.24 4.54 7.79
N LEU A 193 3.34 3.82 7.14
CA LEU A 193 1.93 4.16 6.95
C LEU A 193 1.07 3.23 7.81
N PRO A 194 0.60 3.67 8.99
CA PRO A 194 -0.30 2.87 9.81
C PRO A 194 -1.63 2.65 9.10
N GLY A 195 -2.13 1.41 9.13
CA GLY A 195 -3.44 1.04 8.58
C GLY A 195 -3.97 -0.26 9.19
N GLY A 196 -5.24 -0.57 8.95
CA GLY A 196 -5.93 -1.70 9.58
C GLY A 196 -6.70 -1.27 10.83
N GLY A 197 -8.00 -1.00 10.70
CA GLY A 197 -8.83 -0.57 11.83
C GLY A 197 -8.77 0.94 12.15
N ILE A 198 -8.09 1.74 11.34
CA ILE A 198 -8.12 3.21 11.46
C ILE A 198 -9.39 3.78 10.82
N SER A 199 -10.05 4.67 11.54
CA SER A 199 -11.28 5.34 11.16
C SER A 199 -11.32 6.78 11.64
N THR A 200 -12.36 7.53 11.28
CA THR A 200 -12.62 8.86 11.84
C THR A 200 -12.72 8.90 13.37
N ALA A 201 -12.98 7.77 14.03
CA ALA A 201 -13.10 7.70 15.49
C ALA A 201 -11.74 7.68 16.22
N ASN A 202 -10.68 7.14 15.60
CA ASN A 202 -9.38 6.94 16.25
C ASN A 202 -8.18 7.55 15.51
N ARG A 203 -8.34 7.99 14.25
CA ARG A 203 -7.23 8.49 13.41
C ARG A 203 -6.41 9.60 14.08
N ASP A 204 -7.05 10.53 14.79
CA ASP A 204 -6.35 11.66 15.42
C ASP A 204 -5.51 11.18 16.62
N THR A 205 -6.02 10.21 17.38
CA THR A 205 -5.31 9.58 18.50
C THR A 205 -4.11 8.76 18.00
N VAL A 206 -4.30 7.94 16.96
CA VAL A 206 -3.23 7.13 16.37
C VAL A 206 -2.14 8.02 15.77
N ALA A 207 -2.52 9.06 15.02
CA ALA A 207 -1.59 10.06 14.48
C ALA A 207 -0.75 10.71 15.58
N ALA A 208 -1.39 11.17 16.66
CA ALA A 208 -0.70 11.83 17.76
C ALA A 208 0.25 10.88 18.50
N ALA A 209 -0.16 9.63 18.72
CA ALA A 209 0.64 8.63 19.41
C ALA A 209 1.92 8.25 18.62
N LEU A 210 1.81 8.15 17.30
CA LEU A 210 2.91 7.73 16.43
C LEU A 210 3.70 8.89 15.82
N SER A 211 3.22 10.13 15.98
CA SER A 211 3.77 11.33 15.33
C SER A 211 3.91 11.20 13.80
N VAL A 212 2.98 10.47 13.17
CA VAL A 212 2.96 10.25 11.71
C VAL A 212 2.17 11.35 10.98
N SER A 213 2.42 11.49 9.68
CA SER A 213 1.77 12.48 8.82
C SER A 213 0.78 11.89 7.81
N GLU A 214 0.73 10.56 7.69
CA GLU A 214 -0.12 9.80 6.77
C GLU A 214 -0.82 8.66 7.50
N LEU A 215 -2.09 8.40 7.17
CA LEU A 215 -2.88 7.29 7.71
C LEU A 215 -3.73 6.64 6.62
N HIS A 216 -3.90 5.32 6.73
CA HIS A 216 -4.63 4.51 5.77
C HIS A 216 -5.91 3.90 6.39
N GLY A 217 -7.02 3.91 5.65
CA GLY A 217 -8.18 3.10 6.04
C GLY A 217 -9.42 3.22 5.17
N THR A 218 -10.29 2.21 5.23
CA THR A 218 -11.59 2.16 4.54
C THR A 218 -12.66 3.06 5.17
N LYS A 219 -12.40 3.58 6.38
CA LYS A 219 -13.28 4.51 7.11
C LYS A 219 -12.53 5.77 7.56
N ILE A 220 -11.43 6.11 6.88
CA ILE A 220 -10.52 7.18 7.31
C ILE A 220 -11.11 8.58 7.14
N VAL A 221 -12.15 8.73 6.32
CA VAL A 221 -12.90 9.98 6.09
C VAL A 221 -14.39 9.78 6.38
N PRO A 222 -15.13 10.85 6.75
CA PRO A 222 -16.55 10.76 7.12
C PRO A 222 -17.42 10.57 5.87
N LEU A 223 -17.71 9.30 5.56
CA LEU A 223 -18.63 8.93 4.48
C LEU A 223 -20.01 8.62 5.06
N GLU A 224 -21.06 9.07 4.38
CA GLU A 224 -22.42 8.59 4.66
C GLU A 224 -22.52 7.10 4.33
N ALA A 225 -23.37 6.40 5.09
CA ALA A 225 -23.55 4.95 5.03
C ALA A 225 -24.57 4.53 3.97
#